data_AF-A0A0J9TK21-F1
#
_entry.id   AF-A0A0J9TK21-F1
#
_cell.length_a   1.000
_cell.length_b   1.000
_cell.length_c   1.000
_cell.angle_alpha   90.00
_cell.angle_beta   90.00
_cell.angle_gamma   90.00
#
_symmetry.space_group_name_H-M   'P 1'
#
loop_
_entity.id
_entity.type
_entity.pdbx_description
1 polymer ?
#
loop_
_entity_poly.entity_id
_entity_poly.type
_entity_poly.pdbx_seq_one_letter_code
_entity_poly.pdbx_strand_id
1 'polypeptide(L)'
;MEELINNFSDFFNKYKPIFDKNNFESSVDYTDKCKTQILIYSGKTDSFSPLCIKCMKYLKHLDDNRDDDYQKRGIIYLYLLLQHYEIHNKIYDGNTIENMKKLMNSFGELHSNDTNIHNFFDFYIHNILNYKLNDLYNLYHKFYNFRNNQECTDNKCKCAKECVDTYKNSVENCNNYGNAYLCNELEYFRNIYNKDKPFQICPDVDSYLPSFIKYSTSVIILISFITISVLSSLLFILYKVNTTFIYLFIVQ
;
A
#
# COMPACT_ATOMS: atom_id res chain seq x y z
N MET A 1 6.70 -3.99 11.04
CA MET A 1 6.23 -2.75 10.38
C MET A 1 6.95 -2.55 9.06
N GLU A 2 8.28 -2.58 9.04
CA GLU A 2 9.08 -2.45 7.82
C GLU A 2 8.72 -3.48 6.74
N GLU A 3 8.59 -4.76 7.12
CA GLU A 3 8.13 -5.82 6.21
C GLU A 3 6.73 -5.55 5.62
N LEU A 4 5.83 -4.94 6.39
CA LEU A 4 4.50 -4.59 5.91
C LEU A 4 4.54 -3.43 4.91
N ILE A 5 5.44 -2.46 5.12
CA ILE A 5 5.65 -1.35 4.20
C ILE A 5 6.24 -1.84 2.88
N ASN A 6 7.21 -2.75 2.92
CA ASN A 6 7.93 -3.23 1.73
C ASN A 6 7.16 -4.25 0.89
N ASN A 7 6.06 -4.79 1.42
CA ASN A 7 5.16 -5.73 0.74
C ASN A 7 3.72 -5.20 0.80
N PHE A 8 3.55 -3.88 0.72
CA PHE A 8 2.25 -3.25 0.96
C PHE A 8 1.26 -3.60 -0.16
N SER A 9 1.71 -3.71 -1.41
CA SER A 9 0.90 -4.19 -2.53
C SER A 9 0.24 -5.54 -2.24
N ASP A 10 1.03 -6.51 -1.79
CA ASP A 10 0.55 -7.86 -1.49
C ASP A 10 -0.44 -7.85 -0.32
N PHE A 11 -0.12 -7.07 0.71
CA PHE A 11 -1.01 -6.82 1.83
C PHE A 11 -2.35 -6.23 1.37
N PHE A 12 -2.33 -5.16 0.58
CA PHE A 12 -3.54 -4.50 0.10
C PHE A 12 -4.38 -5.43 -0.78
N ASN A 13 -3.75 -6.11 -1.75
CA ASN A 13 -4.40 -7.04 -2.67
C ASN A 13 -4.97 -8.27 -1.96
N LYS A 14 -4.43 -8.65 -0.79
CA LYS A 14 -4.98 -9.71 0.05
C LYS A 14 -6.25 -9.26 0.77
N TYR A 15 -6.23 -8.12 1.47
CA TYR A 15 -7.31 -7.74 2.39
C TYR A 15 -8.44 -6.92 1.76
N LYS A 16 -8.17 -6.09 0.72
CA LYS A 16 -9.21 -5.31 0.03
C LYS A 16 -10.32 -6.20 -0.55
N PRO A 17 -10.03 -7.26 -1.32
CA PRO A 17 -11.07 -8.12 -1.87
C PRO A 17 -11.84 -8.90 -0.79
N ILE A 18 -11.17 -9.26 0.30
CA ILE A 18 -11.82 -9.93 1.45
C ILE A 18 -12.85 -8.98 2.06
N PHE A 19 -12.44 -7.75 2.38
CA PHE A 19 -13.35 -6.74 2.90
C PHE A 19 -14.51 -6.46 1.93
N ASP A 20 -14.23 -6.33 0.63
CA ASP A 20 -15.24 -6.01 -0.39
C ASP A 20 -16.33 -7.06 -0.56
N LYS A 21 -16.00 -8.36 -0.39
CA LYS A 21 -16.95 -9.46 -0.62
C LYS A 21 -18.23 -9.34 0.21
N ASN A 22 -18.22 -8.69 1.37
CA ASN A 22 -19.39 -8.38 2.23
C ASN A 22 -20.35 -9.55 2.56
N ASN A 23 -20.02 -10.78 2.18
CA ASN A 23 -20.85 -11.98 2.28
C ASN A 23 -20.46 -12.84 3.49
N PHE A 24 -19.85 -12.23 4.52
CA PHE A 24 -19.60 -12.94 5.77
C PHE A 24 -20.95 -13.19 6.43
N GLU A 25 -21.36 -14.45 6.44
CA GLU A 25 -22.52 -14.89 7.20
C GLU A 25 -22.21 -14.69 8.68
N SER A 26 -23.02 -13.86 9.34
CA SER A 26 -23.03 -13.73 10.78
C SER A 26 -24.48 -13.87 11.23
N SER A 27 -24.71 -14.73 12.21
CA SER A 27 -26.01 -14.87 12.87
C SER A 27 -26.31 -13.67 13.78
N VAL A 28 -25.33 -12.80 14.03
CA VAL A 28 -25.46 -11.61 14.88
C VAL A 28 -25.87 -10.41 14.04
N ASP A 29 -26.94 -9.76 14.45
CA ASP A 29 -27.36 -8.48 13.86
C ASP A 29 -26.54 -7.32 14.46
N TYR A 30 -25.80 -6.62 13.61
CA TYR A 30 -24.98 -5.47 13.97
C TYR A 30 -25.71 -4.13 13.88
N THR A 31 -26.94 -4.13 13.35
CA THR A 31 -27.66 -2.91 12.96
C THR A 31 -27.81 -1.93 14.12
N ASP A 32 -28.32 -2.40 15.27
CA ASP A 32 -28.59 -1.50 16.40
C ASP A 32 -27.32 -1.00 17.07
N LYS A 33 -26.30 -1.84 17.18
CA LYS A 33 -24.98 -1.43 17.71
C LYS A 33 -24.33 -0.40 16.79
N CYS A 34 -24.41 -0.60 15.47
CA CYS A 34 -23.88 0.33 14.48
C CYS A 34 -24.64 1.65 14.42
N LYS A 35 -25.97 1.67 14.63
CA LYS A 35 -26.74 2.91 14.78
C LYS A 35 -26.24 3.74 15.96
N THR A 36 -25.98 3.12 17.11
CA THR A 36 -25.41 3.83 18.27
C THR A 36 -23.99 4.37 17.97
N GLN A 37 -23.21 3.66 17.14
CA GLN A 37 -21.90 4.15 16.69
C GLN A 37 -21.97 5.33 15.70
N ILE A 38 -23.08 5.53 14.97
CA ILE A 38 -23.29 6.77 14.17
C ILE A 38 -23.20 8.01 15.07
N LEU A 39 -23.73 7.91 16.30
CA LEU A 39 -23.69 8.99 17.29
C LEU A 39 -22.27 9.29 17.80
N ILE A 40 -21.30 8.40 17.58
CA ILE A 40 -19.89 8.61 17.92
C ILE A 40 -19.16 9.35 16.78
N TYR A 41 -19.56 9.10 15.53
CA TYR A 41 -19.13 9.83 14.35
C TYR A 41 -19.96 11.11 14.09
N SER A 42 -20.75 11.56 15.07
CA SER A 42 -21.74 12.61 14.88
C SER A 42 -21.13 14.01 14.93
N GLY A 43 -20.63 14.42 13.77
CA GLY A 43 -20.62 15.80 13.31
C GLY A 43 -21.35 15.94 11.96
N LYS A 44 -21.37 14.91 11.10
CA LYS A 44 -21.84 15.02 9.70
C LYS A 44 -22.36 13.78 8.94
N THR A 45 -22.45 12.54 9.47
CA THR A 45 -22.72 11.40 8.56
C THR A 45 -23.66 10.30 9.06
N ASP A 46 -24.92 10.32 8.60
CA ASP A 46 -25.84 9.17 8.61
C ASP A 46 -25.32 7.98 7.75
N SER A 47 -24.30 8.22 6.93
CA SER A 47 -23.72 7.26 5.97
C SER A 47 -22.75 6.23 6.57
N PHE A 48 -22.40 6.31 7.87
CA PHE A 48 -21.45 5.36 8.47
C PHE A 48 -22.07 3.99 8.77
N SER A 49 -23.39 3.91 9.00
CA SER A 49 -24.04 2.66 9.42
C SER A 49 -23.75 1.45 8.51
N PRO A 50 -23.87 1.56 7.17
CA PRO A 50 -23.54 0.45 6.27
C PRO A 50 -22.06 0.05 6.36
N LEU A 51 -21.17 1.02 6.50
CA LEU A 51 -19.74 0.77 6.67
C LEU A 51 -19.45 0.07 7.99
N CYS A 52 -20.06 0.52 9.09
CA CYS A 52 -19.94 -0.12 10.40
C CYS A 52 -20.38 -1.59 10.35
N ILE A 53 -21.53 -1.90 9.74
CA ILE A 53 -22.01 -3.29 9.61
C ILE A 53 -21.00 -4.14 8.84
N LYS A 54 -20.45 -3.60 7.75
CA LYS A 54 -19.40 -4.27 6.96
C LYS A 54 -18.12 -4.49 7.78
N CYS A 55 -17.71 -3.50 8.58
CA CYS A 55 -16.57 -3.62 9.50
C CYS A 55 -16.81 -4.71 10.56
N MET A 56 -18.00 -4.79 11.15
CA MET A 56 -18.35 -5.81 12.14
C MET A 56 -18.33 -7.23 11.56
N LYS A 57 -18.89 -7.41 10.36
CA LYS A 57 -18.84 -8.67 9.61
C LYS A 57 -17.40 -9.09 9.28
N TYR A 58 -16.58 -8.12 8.88
CA TYR A 58 -15.17 -8.37 8.60
C TYR A 58 -14.39 -8.74 9.87
N LEU A 59 -14.64 -8.07 11.00
CA LEU A 59 -14.06 -8.43 12.30
C LEU A 59 -14.44 -9.87 12.70
N LYS A 60 -15.69 -10.27 12.48
CA LYS A 60 -16.13 -11.66 12.71
C LYS A 60 -15.33 -12.66 11.87
N HIS A 61 -15.15 -12.39 10.59
CA HIS A 61 -14.33 -13.21 9.70
C HIS A 61 -12.87 -13.31 10.15
N LEU A 62 -12.31 -12.22 10.68
CA LEU A 62 -10.96 -12.26 11.26
C LEU A 62 -10.91 -13.12 12.53
N ASP A 63 -11.87 -12.93 13.44
CA ASP A 63 -11.95 -13.64 14.72
C ASP A 63 -12.16 -15.16 14.54
N ASP A 64 -12.91 -15.56 13.50
CA ASP A 64 -13.11 -16.98 13.15
C ASP A 64 -11.84 -17.67 12.60
N ASN A 65 -10.83 -16.89 12.20
CA ASN A 65 -9.56 -17.42 11.73
C ASN A 65 -8.57 -17.60 12.88
N ARG A 66 -7.83 -18.72 12.94
CA ARG A 66 -6.87 -19.01 14.02
C ARG A 66 -5.44 -18.52 13.76
N ASP A 67 -5.18 -17.91 12.61
CA ASP A 67 -3.85 -17.38 12.25
C ASP A 67 -3.68 -15.95 12.78
N ASP A 68 -2.84 -15.81 13.80
CA ASP A 68 -2.51 -14.54 14.45
C ASP A 68 -1.97 -13.49 13.46
N ASP A 69 -1.09 -13.84 12.53
CA ASP A 69 -0.57 -12.87 11.54
C ASP A 69 -1.66 -12.43 10.57
N TYR A 70 -2.54 -13.36 10.20
CA TYR A 70 -3.71 -13.04 9.38
C TYR A 70 -4.65 -12.06 10.09
N GLN A 71 -4.97 -12.31 11.36
CA GLN A 71 -5.78 -11.41 12.19
C GLN A 71 -5.15 -10.04 12.31
N LYS A 72 -3.84 -10.00 12.63
CA LYS A 72 -3.05 -8.77 12.76
C LYS A 72 -3.15 -7.87 11.56
N ARG A 73 -2.78 -8.41 10.40
CA ARG A 73 -2.76 -7.65 9.16
C ARG A 73 -4.20 -7.26 8.79
N GLY A 74 -5.18 -8.12 9.05
CA GLY A 74 -6.59 -7.79 8.85
C GLY A 74 -7.06 -6.58 9.67
N ILE A 75 -6.68 -6.51 10.95
CA ILE A 75 -6.96 -5.39 11.85
C ILE A 75 -6.25 -4.11 11.37
N ILE A 76 -4.97 -4.22 10.97
CA ILE A 76 -4.23 -3.08 10.39
C ILE A 76 -4.93 -2.55 9.13
N TYR A 77 -5.41 -3.45 8.26
CA TYR A 77 -6.15 -3.06 7.07
C TYR A 77 -7.44 -2.30 7.44
N LEU A 78 -8.18 -2.78 8.44
CA LEU A 78 -9.40 -2.12 8.91
C LEU A 78 -9.11 -0.73 9.47
N TYR A 79 -8.03 -0.57 10.24
CA TYR A 79 -7.58 0.73 10.73
C TYR A 79 -7.32 1.71 9.59
N LEU A 80 -6.56 1.30 8.58
CA LEU A 80 -6.20 2.14 7.43
C LEU A 80 -7.44 2.56 6.63
N LEU A 81 -8.39 1.64 6.46
CA LEU A 81 -9.69 1.90 5.83
C LEU A 81 -10.52 2.91 6.62
N LEU A 82 -10.62 2.76 7.95
CA LEU A 82 -11.34 3.71 8.80
C LEU A 82 -10.67 5.08 8.76
N GLN A 83 -9.34 5.14 8.84
CA GLN A 83 -8.60 6.39 8.75
C GLN A 83 -8.84 7.10 7.42
N HIS A 84 -8.80 6.36 6.31
CA HIS A 84 -9.11 6.89 4.98
C HIS A 84 -10.53 7.46 4.93
N TYR A 85 -11.52 6.72 5.45
CA TYR A 85 -12.92 7.16 5.51
C TYR A 85 -13.08 8.45 6.32
N GLU A 86 -12.44 8.54 7.50
CA GLU A 86 -12.50 9.71 8.37
C GLU A 86 -11.90 10.95 7.70
N ILE A 87 -10.70 10.83 7.13
CA ILE A 87 -10.01 11.93 6.44
C ILE A 87 -10.84 12.40 5.24
N HIS A 88 -11.33 11.46 4.42
CA HIS A 88 -12.11 11.78 3.22
C HIS A 88 -13.42 12.51 3.58
N ASN A 89 -14.10 12.09 4.65
CA ASN A 89 -15.35 12.69 5.09
C ASN A 89 -15.17 13.89 6.03
N LYS A 90 -13.92 14.35 6.24
CA LYS A 90 -13.59 15.48 7.13
C LYS A 90 -14.14 15.29 8.55
N ILE A 91 -14.08 14.06 9.03
CA ILE A 91 -14.46 13.69 10.39
C ILE A 91 -13.22 13.90 11.24
N TYR A 92 -13.27 14.92 12.10
CA TYR A 92 -12.17 15.27 13.01
C TYR A 92 -12.55 15.07 14.48
N ASP A 93 -13.68 14.42 14.74
CA ASP A 93 -14.32 14.31 16.06
C ASP A 93 -13.65 13.27 17.00
N GLY A 94 -12.41 12.87 16.71
CA GLY A 94 -11.63 11.93 17.51
C GLY A 94 -10.35 11.46 16.80
N ASN A 95 -9.49 10.73 17.53
CA ASN A 95 -8.38 9.98 16.94
C ASN A 95 -8.94 8.68 16.33
N THR A 96 -8.60 8.33 15.07
CA THR A 96 -9.01 7.07 14.42
C THR A 96 -8.84 5.86 15.32
N ILE A 97 -7.77 5.84 16.12
CA ILE A 97 -7.53 4.81 17.14
C ILE A 97 -8.67 4.67 18.12
N GLU A 98 -9.20 5.79 18.62
CA GLU A 98 -10.27 5.81 19.59
C GLU A 98 -11.57 5.29 18.96
N ASN A 99 -11.85 5.70 17.72
CA ASN A 99 -13.02 5.20 17.00
C ASN A 99 -12.91 3.70 16.71
N MET A 100 -11.73 3.23 16.35
CA MET A 100 -11.47 1.80 16.20
C MET A 100 -11.60 1.04 17.53
N LYS A 101 -11.15 1.61 18.66
CA LYS A 101 -11.40 1.05 20.01
C LYS A 101 -12.88 0.92 20.30
N LYS A 102 -13.69 1.94 20.01
CA LYS A 102 -15.14 1.91 20.20
C LYS A 102 -15.81 0.85 19.33
N LEU A 103 -15.37 0.70 18.07
CA LEU A 103 -15.81 -0.36 17.17
C LEU A 103 -15.48 -1.75 17.75
N MET A 104 -14.28 -1.95 18.28
CA MET A 104 -13.84 -3.23 18.82
C MET A 104 -14.48 -3.58 20.16
N ASN A 105 -14.70 -2.61 21.05
CA ASN A 105 -15.52 -2.81 22.26
C ASN A 105 -16.92 -3.27 21.88
N SER A 106 -17.51 -2.59 20.89
CA SER A 106 -18.86 -2.90 20.42
C SER A 106 -18.97 -4.29 19.81
N PHE A 107 -17.93 -4.73 19.10
CA PHE A 107 -17.82 -6.09 18.60
C PHE A 107 -17.74 -7.11 19.75
N GLY A 108 -16.85 -6.88 20.72
CA GLY A 108 -16.67 -7.78 21.88
C GLY A 108 -17.93 -7.94 22.74
N GLU A 109 -18.68 -6.85 22.97
CA GLU A 109 -19.96 -6.92 23.67
C GLU A 109 -20.98 -7.86 22.99
N LEU A 110 -20.94 -7.98 21.65
CA LEU A 110 -21.86 -8.81 20.88
C LEU A 110 -21.42 -10.28 20.76
N HIS A 111 -20.12 -10.56 20.85
CA HIS A 111 -19.54 -11.89 20.62
C HIS A 111 -18.94 -12.54 21.88
N SER A 112 -19.18 -11.93 23.06
CA SER A 112 -18.63 -12.30 24.38
C SER A 112 -17.11 -12.07 24.53
N ASN A 113 -16.61 -12.04 25.77
CA ASN A 113 -15.19 -11.80 26.06
C ASN A 113 -14.23 -12.94 25.59
N ASP A 114 -14.76 -14.02 25.02
CA ASP A 114 -13.97 -15.14 24.48
C ASP A 114 -13.35 -14.83 23.11
N THR A 115 -13.62 -13.66 22.52
CA THR A 115 -12.95 -13.22 21.28
C THR A 115 -11.50 -12.85 21.57
N ASN A 116 -10.55 -13.49 20.88
CA ASN A 116 -9.13 -13.14 21.00
C ASN A 116 -8.81 -11.79 20.35
N ILE A 117 -9.70 -11.30 19.47
CA ILE A 117 -9.46 -10.11 18.66
C ILE A 117 -9.26 -8.82 19.48
N HIS A 118 -9.87 -8.74 20.66
CA HIS A 118 -9.76 -7.55 21.54
C HIS A 118 -8.35 -7.41 22.13
N ASN A 119 -7.86 -8.49 22.76
CA ASN A 119 -6.49 -8.57 23.29
C ASN A 119 -5.46 -8.37 22.18
N PHE A 120 -5.75 -8.91 21.00
CA PHE A 120 -4.92 -8.77 19.83
C PHE A 120 -4.77 -7.30 19.43
N PHE A 121 -5.88 -6.59 19.28
CA PHE A 121 -5.85 -5.18 18.88
C PHE A 121 -5.11 -4.27 19.84
N ASP A 122 -5.36 -4.35 21.14
CA ASP A 122 -4.69 -3.49 22.12
C ASP A 122 -3.16 -3.66 22.09
N PHE A 123 -2.67 -4.88 21.83
CA PHE A 123 -1.24 -5.14 21.67
C PHE A 123 -0.65 -4.50 20.41
N TYR A 124 -1.38 -4.55 19.28
CA TYR A 124 -0.83 -4.09 18.00
C TYR A 124 -1.10 -2.62 17.70
N ILE A 125 -2.15 -2.01 18.24
CA ILE A 125 -2.57 -0.64 17.91
C ILE A 125 -1.47 0.41 18.11
N HIS A 126 -0.62 0.22 19.13
CA HIS A 126 0.51 1.10 19.41
C HIS A 126 1.56 1.05 18.29
N ASN A 127 1.67 -0.07 17.59
CA ASN A 127 2.54 -0.24 16.43
C ASN A 127 1.87 0.18 15.10
N ILE A 128 0.61 0.62 15.10
CA ILE A 128 -0.11 1.02 13.88
C ILE A 128 0.03 2.53 13.59
N LEU A 129 0.45 3.31 14.58
CA LEU A 129 0.66 4.77 14.53
C LEU A 129 1.79 5.20 13.59
N ASN A 130 1.64 4.97 12.28
CA ASN A 130 2.58 5.41 11.27
C ASN A 130 1.84 6.01 10.07
N TYR A 131 2.00 7.33 9.89
CA TYR A 131 1.49 8.10 8.76
C TYR A 131 1.88 7.52 7.39
N LYS A 132 2.99 6.78 7.29
CA LYS A 132 3.49 6.20 6.03
C LYS A 132 2.58 5.12 5.46
N LEU A 133 1.92 4.33 6.30
CA LEU A 133 0.99 3.29 5.82
C LEU A 133 -0.28 3.92 5.23
N ASN A 134 -0.66 5.12 5.67
CA ASN A 134 -1.83 5.83 5.14
C ASN A 134 -1.59 6.32 3.72
N ASP A 135 -0.40 6.87 3.44
CA ASP A 135 -0.04 7.32 2.10
C ASP A 135 -0.06 6.16 1.11
N LEU A 136 0.52 5.02 1.49
CA LEU A 136 0.48 3.79 0.70
C LEU A 136 -0.96 3.28 0.53
N TYR A 137 -1.75 3.24 1.61
CA TYR A 137 -3.14 2.83 1.53
C TYR A 137 -3.92 3.70 0.55
N ASN A 138 -3.81 5.02 0.65
CA ASN A 138 -4.49 5.98 -0.22
C ASN A 138 -4.09 5.79 -1.69
N LEU A 139 -2.80 5.58 -1.94
CA LEU A 139 -2.26 5.33 -3.28
C LEU A 139 -2.85 4.05 -3.88
N TYR A 140 -2.74 2.93 -3.17
CA TYR A 140 -3.25 1.64 -3.62
C TYR A 140 -4.76 1.59 -3.74
N HIS A 141 -5.49 2.26 -2.83
CA HIS A 141 -6.94 2.41 -2.90
C HIS A 141 -7.38 3.14 -4.18
N LYS A 142 -6.77 4.30 -4.48
CA LYS A 142 -7.05 5.03 -5.72
C LYS A 142 -6.70 4.21 -6.96
N PHE A 143 -5.59 3.48 -6.93
CA PHE A 143 -5.18 2.63 -8.04
C PHE A 143 -6.15 1.45 -8.25
N TYR A 144 -6.58 0.79 -7.18
CA TYR A 144 -7.59 -0.27 -7.23
C TYR A 144 -8.92 0.24 -7.78
N ASN A 145 -9.36 1.41 -7.31
CA ASN A 145 -10.58 2.06 -7.78
C ASN A 145 -10.52 2.40 -9.27
N PHE A 146 -9.38 2.92 -9.75
CA PHE A 146 -9.13 3.13 -11.17
C PHE A 146 -9.21 1.81 -11.98
N ARG A 147 -8.52 0.75 -11.54
CA ARG A 147 -8.49 -0.54 -12.24
C ARG A 147 -9.88 -1.17 -12.35
N ASN A 148 -10.66 -1.10 -11.28
CA ASN A 148 -11.98 -1.72 -11.19
C ASN A 148 -13.14 -0.78 -11.59
N ASN A 149 -12.84 0.46 -11.95
CA ASN A 149 -13.85 1.50 -12.24
C ASN A 149 -14.85 1.68 -11.08
N GLN A 150 -14.34 1.67 -9.84
CA GLN A 150 -15.13 1.82 -8.61
C GLN A 150 -14.90 3.20 -8.00
N GLU A 151 -15.95 3.81 -7.43
CA GLU A 151 -15.88 5.05 -6.64
C GLU A 151 -15.20 6.24 -7.35
N CYS A 152 -15.18 6.24 -8.68
CA CYS A 152 -14.73 7.39 -9.45
C CYS A 152 -15.86 8.41 -9.54
N THR A 153 -15.73 9.48 -8.77
CA THR A 153 -16.79 10.49 -8.55
C THR A 153 -17.31 11.16 -9.82
N ASP A 154 -16.59 11.08 -10.96
CA ASP A 154 -17.04 11.67 -12.22
C ASP A 154 -16.58 10.87 -13.45
N ASN A 155 -15.27 10.61 -13.55
CA ASN A 155 -14.63 10.01 -14.71
C ASN A 155 -13.46 9.14 -14.25
N LYS A 156 -13.34 7.94 -14.83
CA LYS A 156 -12.20 7.03 -14.64
C LYS A 156 -10.84 7.72 -14.82
N CYS A 157 -10.75 8.71 -15.71
CA CYS A 157 -9.50 9.44 -15.94
C CYS A 157 -9.17 10.47 -14.87
N LYS A 158 -10.17 10.98 -14.16
CA LYS A 158 -9.94 11.80 -12.96
C LYS A 158 -9.33 10.95 -11.84
N CYS A 159 -9.87 9.74 -11.62
CA CYS A 159 -9.26 8.76 -10.69
C CYS A 159 -7.81 8.44 -11.04
N ALA A 160 -7.52 8.20 -12.32
CA ALA A 160 -6.17 7.92 -12.79
C ALA A 160 -5.21 9.09 -12.50
N LYS A 161 -5.66 10.33 -12.78
CA LYS A 161 -4.88 11.54 -12.48
C LYS A 161 -4.63 11.70 -10.99
N GLU A 162 -5.66 11.57 -10.16
CA GLU A 162 -5.53 11.67 -8.71
C GLU A 162 -4.63 10.58 -8.11
N CYS A 163 -4.61 9.38 -8.71
CA CYS A 163 -3.69 8.31 -8.35
C CYS A 163 -2.24 8.71 -8.63
N VAL A 164 -1.95 9.25 -9.82
CA VAL A 164 -0.62 9.78 -10.18
C VAL A 164 -0.18 10.93 -9.27
N ASP A 165 -1.07 11.88 -8.99
CA ASP A 165 -0.77 13.01 -8.11
C ASP A 165 -0.45 12.53 -6.69
N THR A 166 -1.19 11.53 -6.20
CA THR A 166 -0.91 10.90 -4.89
C THR A 166 0.46 10.23 -4.89
N TYR A 167 0.80 9.49 -5.95
CA TYR A 167 2.12 8.86 -6.10
C TYR A 167 3.25 9.90 -6.07
N LYS A 168 3.14 10.99 -6.85
CA LYS A 168 4.16 12.04 -6.91
C LYS A 168 4.40 12.66 -5.53
N ASN A 169 3.34 12.96 -4.79
CA ASN A 169 3.44 13.47 -3.43
C ASN A 169 4.11 12.47 -2.46
N SER A 170 3.78 11.18 -2.56
CA SER A 170 4.43 10.12 -1.76
C SER A 170 5.93 9.98 -2.09
N VAL A 171 6.33 10.19 -3.34
CA VAL A 171 7.74 10.17 -3.77
C VAL A 171 8.55 11.33 -3.16
N GLU A 172 7.97 12.53 -3.05
CA GLU A 172 8.62 13.65 -2.37
C GLU A 172 8.92 13.33 -0.90
N ASN A 173 7.99 12.66 -0.22
CA ASN A 173 8.17 12.20 1.17
C ASN A 173 9.27 11.13 1.30
N CYS A 174 9.41 10.25 0.32
CA CYS A 174 10.52 9.28 0.25
C CYS A 174 11.89 9.99 0.18
N ASN A 175 12.02 11.02 -0.66
CA ASN A 175 13.28 11.74 -0.87
C ASN A 175 13.71 12.58 0.35
N ASN A 176 12.76 13.13 1.11
CA ASN A 176 13.05 14.03 2.23
C ASN A 176 13.26 13.31 3.58
N TYR A 177 12.64 12.14 3.79
CA TYR A 177 12.58 11.47 5.11
C TYR A 177 13.16 10.04 5.15
N GLY A 178 13.87 9.60 4.10
CA GLY A 178 14.87 8.53 4.18
C GLY A 178 14.39 7.13 4.57
N ASN A 179 13.12 6.77 4.34
CA ASN A 179 12.65 5.41 4.61
C ASN A 179 12.79 4.53 3.36
N ALA A 180 13.85 3.73 3.31
CA ALA A 180 14.15 2.85 2.19
C ALA A 180 12.99 1.90 1.82
N TYR A 181 12.25 1.39 2.81
CA TYR A 181 11.12 0.49 2.56
C TYR A 181 9.97 1.18 1.84
N LEU A 182 9.62 2.41 2.22
CA LEU A 182 8.61 3.21 1.52
C LEU A 182 9.04 3.50 0.09
N CYS A 183 10.30 3.88 -0.12
CA CYS A 183 10.85 4.14 -1.44
C CYS A 183 10.83 2.90 -2.34
N ASN A 184 11.20 1.74 -1.79
CA ASN A 184 11.16 0.47 -2.53
C ASN A 184 9.74 0.10 -2.95
N GLU A 185 8.78 0.24 -2.05
CA GLU A 185 7.36 -0.03 -2.34
C GLU A 185 6.80 0.94 -3.40
N LEU A 186 7.18 2.22 -3.35
CA LEU A 186 6.78 3.21 -4.36
C LEU A 186 7.40 2.92 -5.74
N GLU A 187 8.64 2.42 -5.81
CA GLU A 187 9.21 1.94 -7.08
C GLU A 187 8.52 0.67 -7.58
N TYR A 188 8.13 -0.22 -6.67
CA TYR A 188 7.33 -1.39 -7.03
C TYR A 188 5.97 -0.96 -7.61
N PHE A 189 5.28 -0.03 -6.97
CA PHE A 189 4.05 0.57 -7.46
C PHE A 189 4.24 1.18 -8.86
N ARG A 190 5.32 1.95 -9.07
CA ARG A 190 5.67 2.55 -10.36
C ARG A 190 5.73 1.51 -11.48
N ASN A 191 6.35 0.36 -11.21
CA ASN A 191 6.45 -0.73 -12.18
C ASN A 191 5.07 -1.32 -12.52
N ILE A 192 4.20 -1.52 -11.53
CA ILE A 192 2.82 -1.99 -11.74
C ILE A 192 2.04 -0.99 -12.59
N TYR A 193 2.05 0.29 -12.19
CA TYR A 193 1.35 1.36 -12.90
C TYR A 193 1.78 1.43 -14.38
N ASN A 194 3.09 1.43 -14.64
CA ASN A 194 3.62 1.51 -16.01
C ASN A 194 3.26 0.28 -16.85
N LYS A 195 3.17 -0.90 -16.23
CA LYS A 195 2.74 -2.14 -16.90
C LYS A 195 1.26 -2.09 -17.28
N ASP A 196 0.42 -1.51 -16.45
CA ASP A 196 -1.02 -1.38 -16.68
C ASP A 196 -1.38 -0.34 -17.76
N LYS A 197 -0.41 0.49 -18.20
CA LYS A 197 -0.54 1.47 -19.29
C LYS A 197 -1.83 2.31 -19.22
N PRO A 198 -2.14 2.94 -18.07
CA PRO A 198 -3.40 3.67 -17.84
C PRO A 198 -3.67 4.77 -18.88
N PHE A 199 -2.63 5.33 -19.50
CA PHE A 199 -2.75 6.34 -20.56
C PHE A 199 -3.52 5.86 -21.80
N GLN A 200 -3.56 4.54 -22.06
CA GLN A 200 -4.34 4.00 -23.19
C GLN A 200 -5.84 4.21 -22.99
N ILE A 201 -6.28 4.27 -21.74
CA ILE A 201 -7.67 4.55 -21.36
C ILE A 201 -7.84 6.06 -21.12
N CYS A 202 -6.81 6.72 -20.59
CA CYS A 202 -6.84 8.10 -20.15
C CYS A 202 -5.66 8.90 -20.71
N PRO A 203 -5.78 9.44 -21.94
CA PRO A 203 -4.67 10.07 -22.67
C PRO A 203 -3.99 11.23 -21.93
N ASP A 204 -4.71 11.92 -21.04
CA ASP A 204 -4.23 13.07 -20.29
C ASP A 204 -3.43 12.71 -19.02
N VAL A 205 -3.27 11.41 -18.75
CA VAL A 205 -2.51 10.91 -17.60
C VAL A 205 -1.12 10.52 -18.07
N ASP A 206 -0.11 10.74 -17.21
CA ASP A 206 1.28 10.37 -17.48
C ASP A 206 1.38 8.95 -18.07
N SER A 207 1.86 8.89 -19.32
CA SER A 207 2.04 7.65 -20.08
C SER A 207 3.11 6.75 -19.49
N TYR A 208 4.00 7.33 -18.69
CA TYR A 208 5.07 6.64 -18.01
C TYR A 208 5.50 7.43 -16.77
N LEU A 209 5.59 6.75 -15.63
CA LEU A 209 6.18 7.27 -14.41
C LEU A 209 7.68 6.95 -14.40
N PRO A 210 8.58 7.95 -14.43
CA PRO A 210 10.02 7.72 -14.36
C PRO A 210 10.44 7.24 -12.97
N SER A 211 11.52 6.46 -12.92
CA SER A 211 12.12 6.04 -11.64
C SER A 211 12.67 7.28 -10.92
N PHE A 212 12.43 7.33 -9.61
CA PHE A 212 12.88 8.40 -8.73
C PHE A 212 14.07 7.96 -7.87
N ILE A 213 14.40 6.66 -7.84
CA ILE A 213 15.67 6.19 -7.25
C ILE A 213 16.82 6.85 -7.99
N LYS A 214 17.50 7.77 -7.29
CA LYS A 214 18.82 8.23 -7.66
C LYS A 214 19.82 7.19 -7.16
N TYR A 215 20.58 6.58 -8.06
CA TYR A 215 21.71 5.75 -7.66
C TYR A 215 22.67 6.59 -6.81
N SER A 216 23.13 6.03 -5.69
CA SER A 216 24.13 6.74 -4.88
C SER A 216 25.40 6.97 -5.70
N THR A 217 26.10 8.06 -5.40
CA THR A 217 27.38 8.39 -6.06
C THR A 217 28.34 7.20 -6.04
N SER A 218 28.35 6.43 -4.94
CA SER A 218 29.16 5.22 -4.80
C SER A 218 28.78 4.11 -5.79
N VAL A 219 27.48 3.88 -6.05
CA VAL A 219 27.02 2.89 -7.03
C VAL A 219 27.39 3.32 -8.46
N ILE A 220 27.23 4.60 -8.77
CA ILE A 220 27.59 5.16 -10.08
C ILE A 220 29.10 5.03 -10.32
N ILE A 221 29.92 5.35 -9.32
CA ILE A 221 31.38 5.20 -9.38
C ILE A 221 31.75 3.72 -9.57
N LEU A 222 31.12 2.81 -8.82
CA LEU A 222 31.40 1.38 -8.90
C LEU A 222 31.10 0.82 -10.30
N ILE A 223 29.94 1.14 -10.86
CA ILE A 223 29.56 0.73 -12.22
C ILE A 223 30.58 1.26 -13.23
N SER A 224 30.97 2.54 -13.11
CA SER A 224 31.97 3.16 -13.99
C SER A 224 33.34 2.47 -13.89
N PHE A 225 33.73 2.06 -12.69
CA PHE A 225 35.00 1.36 -12.47
C PHE A 225 35.00 -0.04 -13.10
N ILE A 226 33.90 -0.78 -12.93
CA ILE A 226 33.73 -2.12 -13.52
C ILE A 226 33.75 -2.03 -15.05
N THR A 227 33.04 -1.08 -15.65
CA THR A 227 32.99 -0.94 -17.11
C THR A 227 34.35 -0.59 -17.70
N ILE A 228 35.11 0.33 -17.09
CA ILE A 228 36.48 0.66 -17.50
C ILE A 228 37.39 -0.57 -17.38
N SER A 229 37.28 -1.32 -16.28
CA SER A 229 38.12 -2.50 -16.04
C SER A 229 37.85 -3.62 -17.06
N VAL A 230 36.58 -3.87 -17.38
CA VAL A 230 36.18 -4.84 -18.43
C VAL A 230 36.68 -4.39 -19.79
N LEU A 231 36.49 -3.12 -20.15
CA LEU A 231 36.91 -2.59 -21.44
C LEU A 231 38.43 -2.65 -21.62
N SER A 232 39.19 -2.27 -20.57
CA SER A 232 40.65 -2.38 -20.55
C SER A 232 41.12 -3.82 -20.72
N SER A 233 40.47 -4.77 -20.03
CA SER A 233 40.79 -6.20 -20.15
C SER A 233 40.53 -6.74 -21.56
N LEU A 234 39.41 -6.37 -22.18
CA LEU A 234 39.10 -6.75 -23.56
C LEU A 234 40.13 -6.20 -24.55
N LEU A 235 40.51 -4.92 -24.40
CA LEU A 235 41.53 -4.29 -25.24
C LEU A 235 42.90 -4.97 -25.08
N PHE A 236 43.28 -5.33 -23.84
CA PHE A 236 44.52 -6.03 -23.58
C PHE A 236 44.56 -7.42 -24.24
N ILE A 237 43.46 -8.17 -24.16
CA ILE A 237 43.33 -9.48 -24.81
C ILE A 237 43.44 -9.33 -26.33
N LEU A 238 42.69 -8.38 -26.92
CA LEU A 238 42.74 -8.10 -28.36
C LEU A 238 44.14 -7.70 -28.84
N TYR A 239 44.80 -6.81 -28.09
CA TYR A 239 46.17 -6.39 -28.38
C TYR A 239 47.12 -7.58 -28.39
N LYS A 240 47.04 -8.45 -27.37
CA LYS A 240 47.88 -9.65 -27.27
C LYS A 240 47.63 -10.61 -28.43
N VAL A 241 46.37 -10.89 -28.77
CA VAL A 241 46.00 -11.77 -29.90
C VAL A 241 46.50 -11.21 -31.23
N ASN A 242 46.31 -9.93 -31.49
CA ASN A 242 46.80 -9.28 -32.71
C ASN A 242 48.33 -9.31 -32.79
N THR A 243 49.03 -9.06 -31.68
CA THR A 243 50.50 -9.10 -31.64
C THR A 243 51.01 -10.51 -31.95
N THR A 244 50.41 -11.54 -31.35
CA THR A 244 50.77 -12.95 -31.63
C THR A 244 50.46 -13.34 -33.08
N PHE A 245 49.33 -12.89 -33.63
CA PHE A 245 48.96 -13.14 -35.02
C PHE A 245 49.96 -12.50 -36.01
N ILE A 246 50.31 -11.24 -35.81
CA ILE A 246 51.32 -10.54 -36.63
C ILE A 246 52.66 -11.28 -36.58
N TYR A 247 53.09 -11.70 -35.39
CA TYR A 247 54.36 -12.40 -35.22
C TYR A 247 54.40 -13.76 -35.91
N LEU A 248 53.29 -14.50 -35.92
CA LEU A 248 53.19 -15.84 -36.53
C LEU A 248 53.01 -15.82 -38.05
N PHE A 249 52.37 -14.79 -38.61
CA PHE A 249 51.92 -14.83 -40.01
C PHE A 249 52.53 -13.75 -40.91
N ILE A 250 53.15 -12.71 -40.35
CA ILE A 250 53.70 -11.58 -41.13
C ILE A 250 55.22 -11.50 -41.03
N VAL A 251 55.82 -11.89 -39.90
CA VAL A 251 57.26 -11.75 -39.63
C VAL A 251 58.06 -13.03 -39.99
N GLN A 252 57.38 -14.10 -40.41
CA GLN A 252 57.97 -15.36 -40.85
C GLN A 252 58.03 -15.44 -42.37
#